data_AF-S2RWS8-F1
#
_entry.id   AF-S2RWS8-F1
#
_cell.length_a   1.000
_cell.length_b   1.000
_cell.length_c   1.000
_cell.angle_alpha   90.00
_cell.angle_beta   90.00
_cell.angle_gamma   90.00
#
_symmetry.space_group_name_H-M   'P 1'
#
loop_
_entity.id
_entity.type
_entity.pdbx_description
1 polymer ?
#
loop_
_entity_poly.entity_id
_entity_poly.type
_entity_poly.pdbx_seq_one_letter_code
_entity_poly.pdbx_strand_id
1 'polypeptide(L)'
;MAQSESNQVKRELKTRHLSMIALGGSIGTGLFVASGSAIATAGPGGAIAAYVGIGLMVFFLMTSLGEMATYVPVSGSFSEYASRFVDPAFGFALGWNYWFNWAITVAVDVSTTAIVMHFLAARCAWMADFNGVLSVDFCHQHYFC
;
A
#
# COMPACT_ATOMS: atom_id res chain seq x y z
N MET A 1 39.31 9.87 -22.23
CA MET A 1 38.93 8.48 -22.56
C MET A 1 38.43 7.84 -21.27
N ALA A 2 37.16 7.61 -20.98
CA ALA A 2 35.92 7.62 -21.75
C ALA A 2 34.77 8.19 -20.89
N GLN A 3 33.77 8.73 -21.56
CA GLN A 3 32.53 9.28 -21.04
C GLN A 3 31.60 8.14 -20.54
N SER A 4 31.05 8.26 -19.33
CA SER A 4 29.75 7.71 -18.98
C SER A 4 28.95 8.79 -18.26
N GLU A 5 27.99 9.39 -18.95
CA GLU A 5 26.96 10.22 -18.34
C GLU A 5 26.13 9.37 -17.37
N SER A 6 26.37 9.46 -16.06
CA SER A 6 25.43 8.93 -15.08
C SER A 6 24.54 10.07 -14.62
N ASN A 7 23.30 10.08 -15.11
CA ASN A 7 22.18 10.85 -14.58
C ASN A 7 22.18 10.83 -13.04
N GLN A 8 22.77 11.84 -12.39
CA GLN A 8 22.56 12.08 -10.97
C GLN A 8 21.09 12.46 -10.82
N VAL A 9 20.28 11.50 -10.39
CA VAL A 9 18.88 11.76 -10.03
C VAL A 9 18.91 12.83 -8.94
N LYS A 10 18.56 14.08 -9.30
CA LYS A 10 18.42 15.16 -8.32
C LYS A 10 17.39 14.68 -7.31
N ARG A 11 17.81 14.46 -6.07
CA ARG A 11 16.92 14.05 -4.98
C ARG A 11 16.09 15.26 -4.55
N GLU A 12 15.14 15.64 -5.39
CA GLU A 12 14.22 16.79 -5.24
C GLU A 12 12.92 16.42 -4.49
N LEU A 13 12.87 15.24 -3.87
CA LEU A 13 11.72 14.84 -3.04
C LEU A 13 11.87 15.47 -1.66
N LYS A 14 11.21 16.62 -1.46
CA LYS A 14 11.00 17.23 -0.14
C LYS A 14 10.44 16.20 0.84
N THR A 15 10.85 16.29 2.11
CA THR A 15 10.38 15.43 3.21
C THR A 15 8.87 15.26 3.24
N ARG A 16 8.11 16.30 2.87
CA ARG A 16 6.64 16.27 2.76
C ARG A 16 6.11 15.22 1.77
N HIS A 17 6.75 15.05 0.61
CA HIS A 17 6.32 14.07 -0.39
C HIS A 17 6.59 12.64 0.09
N LEU A 18 7.74 12.43 0.73
CA LEU A 18 8.08 11.15 1.34
C LEU A 18 7.09 10.74 2.43
N SER A 19 6.70 11.66 3.31
CA SER A 19 5.67 11.41 4.32
C SER A 19 4.31 11.12 3.70
N MET A 20 3.93 11.82 2.63
CA MET A 20 2.66 11.57 1.92
C MET A 20 2.63 10.18 1.26
N ILE A 21 3.74 9.74 0.68
CA ILE A 21 3.86 8.39 0.09
C ILE A 21 3.77 7.33 1.19
N ALA A 22 4.47 7.52 2.31
CA ALA A 22 4.45 6.58 3.43
C ALA A 22 3.05 6.44 4.04
N LEU A 23 2.33 7.56 4.22
CA LEU A 23 0.95 7.55 4.71
C LEU A 23 -0.04 6.96 3.69
N GLY A 24 0.16 7.23 2.40
CA GLY A 24 -0.67 6.66 1.34
C GLY A 24 -0.53 5.14 1.27
N GLY A 25 0.69 4.62 1.40
CA GLY A 25 0.96 3.19 1.43
C GLY A 25 0.45 2.49 2.69
N SER A 26 0.54 3.13 3.87
CA SER A 26 0.10 2.51 5.13
C SER A 26 -1.42 2.52 5.32
N ILE A 27 -2.12 3.55 4.83
CA ILE A 27 -3.59 3.60 4.90
C ILE A 27 -4.19 2.64 3.86
N GLY A 28 -3.74 2.72 2.60
CA GLY A 28 -4.02 1.75 1.53
C GLY A 28 -5.50 1.35 1.30
N THR A 29 -5.70 0.44 0.34
CA THR A 29 -6.96 -0.29 0.12
C THR A 29 -7.14 -1.41 1.15
N GLY A 30 -6.01 -1.96 1.63
CA GLY A 30 -5.97 -3.06 2.58
C GLY A 30 -6.64 -2.77 3.91
N LEU A 31 -6.58 -1.54 4.44
CA LEU A 31 -7.26 -1.19 5.69
C LEU A 31 -8.79 -1.35 5.57
N PHE A 32 -9.38 -0.91 4.47
CA PHE A 32 -10.83 -0.96 4.27
C PHE A 32 -11.34 -2.38 3.99
N VAL A 33 -10.60 -3.15 3.19
CA VAL A 33 -10.96 -4.54 2.88
C VAL A 33 -10.70 -5.46 4.06
N ALA A 34 -9.54 -5.34 4.70
CA ALA A 34 -9.14 -6.23 5.80
C ALA A 34 -9.86 -5.89 7.10
N SER A 35 -10.22 -4.63 7.38
CA SER A 35 -11.00 -4.29 8.58
C SER A 35 -12.40 -4.91 8.53
N GLY A 36 -13.05 -4.92 7.35
CA GLY A 36 -14.35 -5.57 7.17
C GLY A 36 -14.31 -7.06 7.49
N SER A 37 -13.31 -7.79 6.99
CA SER A 37 -13.13 -9.21 7.31
C SER A 37 -12.68 -9.43 8.76
N ALA A 38 -11.75 -8.62 9.27
CA ALA A 38 -11.18 -8.80 10.60
C ALA A 38 -12.22 -8.58 11.71
N ILE A 39 -13.10 -7.59 11.55
CA ILE A 39 -14.19 -7.34 12.50
C ILE A 39 -15.22 -8.48 12.46
N ALA A 40 -15.53 -8.99 11.26
CA ALA A 40 -16.47 -10.10 11.08
C ALA A 40 -15.96 -11.41 11.71
N THR A 41 -14.65 -11.68 11.68
CA THR A 41 -14.08 -12.92 12.21
C THR A 41 -13.64 -12.86 13.67
N ALA A 42 -13.09 -11.73 14.12
CA ALA A 42 -12.48 -11.61 15.46
C ALA A 42 -13.36 -10.87 16.50
N GLY A 43 -14.47 -10.24 16.06
CA GLY A 43 -15.29 -9.37 16.90
C GLY A 43 -14.60 -8.05 17.26
N PRO A 44 -15.33 -7.09 17.84
CA PRO A 44 -14.83 -5.72 18.05
C PRO A 44 -13.66 -5.65 19.05
N GLY A 45 -13.66 -6.49 20.09
CA GLY A 45 -12.57 -6.54 21.06
C GLY A 45 -11.30 -7.22 20.51
N GLY A 46 -11.47 -8.30 19.74
CA GLY A 46 -10.36 -9.04 19.14
C GLY A 46 -9.64 -8.24 18.05
N ALA A 47 -10.38 -7.46 17.25
CA ALA A 47 -9.80 -6.60 16.23
C ALA A 47 -8.88 -5.51 16.84
N ILE A 48 -9.30 -4.83 17.91
CA ILE A 48 -8.49 -3.79 18.56
C ILE A 48 -7.23 -4.39 19.19
N ALA A 49 -7.36 -5.52 19.90
CA ALA A 49 -6.21 -6.21 20.50
C ALA A 49 -5.19 -6.67 19.44
N ALA A 50 -5.67 -7.19 18.30
CA ALA A 50 -4.81 -7.58 17.18
C ALA A 50 -4.07 -6.39 16.56
N TYR A 51 -4.76 -5.25 16.36
CA TYR A 51 -4.13 -4.03 15.85
C TYR A 51 -3.03 -3.51 16.78
N VAL A 52 -3.29 -3.49 18.09
CA VAL A 52 -2.28 -3.06 19.09
C VAL A 52 -1.10 -4.03 19.13
N GLY A 53 -1.35 -5.34 19.09
CA GLY A 53 -0.29 -6.35 19.09
C GLY A 53 0.62 -6.27 17.87
N ILE A 54 0.04 -6.18 16.67
CA ILE A 54 0.80 -6.03 15.42
C ILE A 54 1.52 -4.68 15.39
N GLY A 55 0.86 -3.59 15.79
CA GLY A 55 1.46 -2.26 15.83
C GLY A 55 2.68 -2.18 16.75
N LEU A 56 2.60 -2.79 17.93
CA LEU A 56 3.72 -2.87 18.87
C LEU A 56 4.88 -3.70 18.31
N MET A 57 4.60 -4.83 17.68
CA MET A 57 5.61 -5.67 17.04
C MET A 57 6.32 -4.94 15.89
N VAL A 58 5.57 -4.25 15.02
CA VAL A 58 6.13 -3.46 13.90
C VAL A 58 6.93 -2.24 14.41
N PHE A 59 6.49 -1.60 15.50
CA PHE A 59 7.22 -0.49 16.11
C PHE A 59 8.63 -0.92 16.54
N PHE A 60 8.76 -2.05 17.23
CA PHE A 60 10.07 -2.58 17.61
C PHE A 60 10.95 -2.92 16.40
N LEU A 61 10.37 -3.49 15.34
CA LEU A 61 11.10 -3.78 14.11
C LEU A 61 11.61 -2.50 13.44
N MET A 62 10.76 -1.47 13.32
CA MET A 62 11.13 -0.22 12.66
C MET A 62 12.20 0.55 13.44
N THR A 63 12.13 0.53 14.77
CA THR A 63 13.18 1.09 15.63
C THR A 63 14.51 0.36 15.43
N SER A 64 14.52 -0.98 15.38
CA SER A 64 15.74 -1.76 15.16
C SER A 64 16.36 -1.50 13.78
N LEU A 65 15.54 -1.41 12.72
CA LEU A 65 15.98 -1.05 11.38
C LEU A 65 16.48 0.40 11.30
N GLY A 66 15.87 1.31 12.07
CA GLY A 66 16.27 2.71 12.15
C GLY A 66 17.70 2.88 12.68
N GLU A 67 18.06 2.16 13.74
CA GLU A 67 19.43 2.17 14.29
C GLU A 67 20.46 1.57 13.31
N MET A 68 20.08 0.56 12.50
CA MET A 68 20.96 0.05 11.44
C MET A 68 21.10 1.03 10.26
N ALA A 69 20.03 1.73 9.89
CA ALA A 69 20.01 2.67 8.77
C ALA A 69 20.85 3.93 9.03
N THR A 70 20.96 4.37 10.29
CA THR A 70 21.86 5.46 10.69
C THR A 70 23.32 5.02 10.75
N TYR A 71 23.60 3.76 11.10
CA TYR A 71 24.96 3.21 11.17
C TYR A 71 25.59 2.98 9.79
N VAL A 72 24.81 2.54 8.80
CA VAL A 72 25.29 2.32 7.42
C VAL A 72 24.32 2.97 6.44
N PRO A 73 24.54 4.24 6.03
CA PRO A 73 23.65 4.93 5.10
C PRO A 73 23.90 4.44 3.66
N VAL A 74 23.41 3.25 3.33
CA VAL A 74 23.37 2.72 1.96
C VAL A 74 22.01 2.97 1.35
N SER A 75 21.97 3.42 0.09
CA SER A 75 20.73 3.64 -0.67
C SER A 75 20.12 2.32 -1.19
N GLY A 76 20.18 1.25 -0.38
CA GLY A 76 19.70 -0.09 -0.71
C GLY A 76 18.38 -0.45 -0.01
N SER A 77 17.61 -1.37 -0.59
CA SER A 77 16.42 -1.97 0.04
C SER A 77 16.78 -2.72 1.33
N PHE A 78 15.80 -3.08 2.16
CA PHE A 78 16.00 -3.93 3.36
C PHE A 78 16.76 -5.24 3.06
N SER A 79 16.62 -5.72 1.82
CA SER A 79 17.35 -6.86 1.26
C SER A 79 18.88 -6.66 1.26
N GLU A 80 19.36 -5.43 1.07
CA GLU A 80 20.79 -5.08 1.08
C GLU A 80 21.34 -5.16 2.51
N TYR A 81 20.60 -4.63 3.49
CA TYR A 81 20.96 -4.77 4.91
C TYR A 81 21.04 -6.26 5.31
N ALA A 82 20.08 -7.07 4.87
CA ALA A 82 20.10 -8.51 5.14
C ALA A 82 21.28 -9.25 4.48
N SER A 83 21.63 -8.88 3.23
CA SER A 83 22.78 -9.47 2.53
C SER A 83 24.12 -9.15 3.19
N ARG A 84 24.21 -8.00 3.87
CA ARG A 84 25.45 -7.47 4.45
C ARG A 84 25.66 -7.88 5.91
N PHE A 85 24.60 -8.08 6.68
CA PHE A 85 24.67 -8.46 8.10
C PHE A 85 24.46 -9.96 8.36
N VAL A 86 23.78 -10.69 7.47
CA VAL A 86 23.47 -12.12 7.67
C VAL A 86 24.26 -12.99 6.69
N ASP A 87 23.86 -12.99 5.41
CA ASP A 87 24.51 -13.76 4.34
C ASP A 87 24.00 -13.30 2.95
N PRO A 88 24.84 -13.26 1.91
CA PRO A 88 24.41 -12.90 0.55
C PRO A 88 23.29 -13.79 -0.02
N ALA A 89 23.23 -15.08 0.32
CA ALA A 89 22.16 -15.97 -0.12
C ALA A 89 20.82 -15.64 0.56
N PHE A 90 20.86 -15.24 1.84
CA PHE A 90 19.68 -14.80 2.57
C PHE A 90 19.14 -13.47 2.03
N GLY A 91 20.05 -12.56 1.66
CA GLY A 91 19.70 -11.32 0.96
C GLY A 91 18.98 -11.58 -0.37
N PHE A 92 19.46 -12.51 -1.19
CA PHE A 92 18.79 -12.86 -2.45
C PHE A 92 17.39 -13.46 -2.22
N ALA A 93 17.25 -14.37 -1.25
CA ALA A 93 15.97 -14.98 -0.91
C ALA A 93 14.94 -13.96 -0.42
N LEU A 94 15.33 -13.00 0.42
CA LEU A 94 14.46 -11.92 0.88
C LEU A 94 14.04 -10.98 -0.24
N GLY A 95 14.95 -10.64 -1.15
CA GLY A 95 14.63 -9.83 -2.32
C GLY A 95 13.56 -10.50 -3.20
N TRP A 96 13.70 -11.81 -3.42
CA TRP A 96 12.75 -12.59 -4.19
C TRP A 96 11.39 -12.75 -3.47
N ASN A 97 11.38 -12.95 -2.15
CA ASN A 97 10.16 -13.00 -1.35
C ASN A 97 9.42 -11.66 -1.36
N TYR A 98 10.16 -10.54 -1.28
CA TYR A 98 9.59 -9.20 -1.37
C TYR A 98 8.96 -8.96 -2.75
N TRP A 99 9.63 -9.35 -3.83
CA TRP A 99 9.06 -9.24 -5.17
C TRP A 99 7.76 -10.02 -5.32
N PHE A 100 7.70 -11.26 -4.82
CA PHE A 100 6.46 -12.04 -4.83
C PHE A 100 5.35 -11.41 -4.01
N ASN A 101 5.66 -10.86 -2.83
CA ASN A 101 4.66 -10.18 -2.01
C ASN A 101 4.03 -8.99 -2.75
N TRP A 102 4.85 -8.20 -3.46
CA TRP A 102 4.37 -7.10 -4.29
C TRP A 102 3.55 -7.58 -5.49
N ALA A 103 3.99 -8.64 -6.17
CA ALA A 103 3.24 -9.23 -7.29
C ALA A 103 1.86 -9.75 -6.85
N ILE A 104 1.78 -10.43 -5.72
CA ILE A 104 0.51 -10.92 -5.13
C ILE A 104 -0.39 -9.74 -4.75
N THR A 105 0.17 -8.70 -4.15
CA THR A 105 -0.60 -7.52 -3.73
C THR A 105 -1.26 -6.83 -4.93
N VAL A 106 -0.55 -6.68 -6.05
CA VAL A 106 -1.12 -6.12 -7.29
C VAL A 106 -2.29 -6.96 -7.80
N ALA A 107 -2.17 -8.29 -7.76
CA ALA A 107 -3.27 -9.18 -8.16
C ALA A 107 -4.50 -9.02 -7.23
N VAL A 108 -4.27 -8.90 -5.91
CA VAL A 108 -5.33 -8.67 -4.92
C VAL A 108 -6.00 -7.32 -5.13
N ASP A 109 -5.24 -6.26 -5.41
CA ASP A 109 -5.81 -4.93 -5.69
C ASP A 109 -6.72 -4.95 -6.93
N VAL A 110 -6.31 -5.63 -8.02
CA VAL A 110 -7.16 -5.78 -9.22
C VAL A 110 -8.47 -6.50 -8.90
N SER A 111 -8.41 -7.59 -8.10
CA SER A 111 -9.63 -8.31 -7.69
C SER A 111 -10.53 -7.47 -6.78
N THR A 112 -9.93 -6.68 -5.89
CA THR A 112 -10.64 -5.78 -4.98
C THR A 112 -11.33 -4.67 -5.76
N THR A 113 -10.64 -4.05 -6.72
CA THR A 113 -11.22 -3.01 -7.57
C THR A 113 -12.43 -3.53 -8.36
N ALA A 114 -12.38 -4.77 -8.87
CA ALA A 114 -13.52 -5.37 -9.55
C ALA A 114 -14.75 -5.49 -8.62
N ILE A 115 -14.56 -5.98 -7.39
CA ILE A 115 -15.65 -6.09 -6.38
C ILE A 115 -16.23 -4.70 -6.06
N VAL A 116 -15.36 -3.70 -5.85
CA VAL A 116 -15.77 -2.32 -5.55
C VAL A 116 -16.56 -1.71 -6.72
N MET A 117 -16.11 -1.91 -7.96
CA MET A 117 -16.84 -1.44 -9.15
C MET A 117 -18.22 -2.09 -9.27
N HIS A 118 -18.36 -3.40 -8.99
CA HIS A 118 -19.66 -4.06 -8.96
C HIS A 118 -20.59 -3.53 -7.86
N PHE A 119 -20.05 -3.27 -6.66
CA PHE A 119 -20.82 -2.67 -5.57
C PHE A 119 -21.30 -1.26 -5.90
N LEU A 120 -20.43 -0.44 -6.52
CA LEU A 120 -20.76 0.92 -6.92
C LEU A 120 -21.77 0.94 -8.08
N ALA A 121 -21.62 0.07 -9.07
CA ALA A 121 -22.56 -0.07 -10.18
C ALA A 121 -23.96 -0.52 -9.70
N ALA A 122 -24.02 -1.50 -8.80
CA ALA A 122 -25.28 -1.94 -8.20
C ALA A 122 -25.94 -0.82 -7.38
N ARG A 123 -25.15 0.02 -6.70
CA ARG A 123 -25.65 1.19 -5.96
C ARG A 123 -26.15 2.30 -6.89
N CYS A 124 -25.44 2.61 -7.97
CA CYS A 124 -25.85 3.60 -8.96
C CYS A 124 -27.13 3.17 -9.70
N ALA A 125 -27.30 1.88 -10.01
CA ALA A 125 -28.55 1.36 -10.55
C ALA A 125 -29.74 1.55 -9.58
N TRP A 126 -29.53 1.26 -8.28
CA TRP A 126 -30.54 1.50 -7.23
C TRP A 126 -30.90 2.99 -7.06
N MET A 127 -29.93 3.90 -7.19
CA MET A 127 -30.19 5.35 -7.15
C MET A 127 -30.88 5.85 -8.43
N ALA A 128 -30.57 5.27 -9.59
CA ALA A 128 -31.22 5.59 -10.86
C ALA A 128 -32.71 5.15 -10.86
N ASP A 129 -33.04 4.00 -10.26
CA ASP A 129 -34.43 3.56 -10.11
C ASP A 129 -35.22 4.42 -9.11
N PHE A 130 -34.62 4.84 -7.98
CA PHE A 130 -35.28 5.74 -7.02
C PHE A 130 -35.47 7.18 -7.55
N ASN A 131 -34.70 7.58 -8.57
CA ASN A 131 -34.78 8.90 -9.22
C ASN A 131 -35.30 8.79 -10.68
N GLY A 132 -36.04 7.73 -11.00
CA GLY A 132 -36.69 7.55 -12.29
C GLY A 132 -37.85 8.52 -12.56
N VAL A 133 -38.26 9.34 -11.58
CA VAL A 133 -39.30 10.37 -11.74
C VAL A 133 -38.73 11.79 -11.92
N LEU A 134 -37.44 12.06 -11.63
CA LEU A 134 -36.89 13.43 -11.64
C LEU A 134 -35.51 13.64 -12.30
N SER A 135 -34.75 12.61 -12.69
CA SER A 135 -33.35 12.78 -13.16
C SER A 135 -33.03 12.41 -14.61
N VAL A 136 -34.02 12.23 -15.49
CA VAL A 136 -33.73 12.10 -16.94
C VAL A 136 -33.05 13.38 -17.49
N ASP A 137 -33.24 14.53 -16.85
CA ASP A 137 -32.61 15.81 -17.23
C ASP A 137 -31.13 15.97 -16.81
N PHE A 138 -30.64 15.28 -15.76
CA PHE A 138 -29.29 15.57 -15.23
C PHE A 138 -28.19 14.71 -15.87
N CYS A 139 -28.54 13.57 -16.46
CA CYS A 139 -27.59 12.59 -16.98
C CYS A 139 -27.01 12.96 -18.36
N HIS A 140 -27.60 13.92 -19.08
CA HIS A 140 -27.09 14.34 -20.40
C HIS A 140 -25.99 15.43 -20.34
N GLN A 141 -25.79 16.11 -19.20
CA GLN A 141 -24.90 17.30 -19.14
C GLN A 141 -23.50 17.04 -18.59
N HIS A 142 -23.24 15.92 -17.90
CA HIS A 142 -21.98 15.71 -17.17
C HIS A 142 -21.01 14.68 -17.79
N TYR A 143 -21.36 14.03 -18.90
CA TYR A 143 -20.48 13.11 -19.63
C TYR A 143 -19.68 13.78 -20.77
N PHE A 144 -19.83 15.09 -20.97
CA PHE A 144 -19.02 15.88 -21.90
C PHE A 144 -18.57 17.19 -21.24
N CYS A 145 -17.61 17.07 -20.31
CA CYS A 145 -16.59 18.07 -20.03
C CYS A 145 -15.40 17.40 -19.32
#